data_AF-A0A7J5UXA7-F1
#
_entry.id   AF-A0A7J5UXA7-F1
#
_cell.length_a   1.000
_cell.length_b   1.000
_cell.length_c   1.000
_cell.angle_alpha   90.00
_cell.angle_beta   90.00
_cell.angle_gamma   90.00
#
_symmetry.space_group_name_H-M   'P 1'
#
loop_
_entity.id
_entity.type
_entity.pdbx_description
1 polymer ?
#
loop_
_entity_poly.entity_id
_entity_poly.type
_entity_poly.pdbx_seq_one_letter_code
_entity_poly.pdbx_strand_id
1 'polypeptide(L)'
;MRKTLLLLLSAFIFTICGSIKTFGWTEHPMLVGPSLAGLPVWNNRKAIEVRSLESFLVKNERALEEFLKSQEEWSVKNLPNYSPRPEALTFKATGTGEDIKHRFLTAIRINPHAKLPLYLHLLSHQADFGLEKALPQDITTLKDLGIMSNTNYIWLNEGSTIPAFDVMNTATDEPDYGFDLGLFDDNDTDYGATYGFGNQPFGNPKLEYSSQAPFHMGFYHEADIVYFFGPILKRTYVDYRINLYKSLSLFAFKQGEDYWGWRFMGWAMHYVGDLSMPYHSKPLPAVSPWKMIWINIKAMLGWKQSRTDAIQLVSNKHTVFEEFQWQELRKAHVNQDMNHPFMIALTNPYPAIAYTDRFIYDVLSKESAAKSIDCNKALLEFIPFRLVQDPAIEANETSEIKKIVEVVRQEKGNEAVTGLNLVIAERMRAFGMAMRSFLDEMLLNMPAEAEAVTEDKSST
;
A
#
# COMPACT_ATOMS: atom_id res chain seq x y z
N MET A 1 -3.46 -20.43 39.48
CA MET A 1 -2.06 -20.23 39.05
C MET A 1 -1.83 -20.49 37.57
N ARG A 2 -2.06 -21.70 37.01
CA ARG A 2 -1.81 -21.96 35.57
C ARG A 2 -2.66 -21.13 34.60
N LYS A 3 -3.96 -20.95 34.88
CA LYS A 3 -4.85 -20.07 34.09
C LYS A 3 -4.51 -18.58 34.24
N THR A 4 -4.08 -18.16 35.43
CA THR A 4 -3.66 -16.78 35.71
C THR A 4 -2.31 -16.46 35.07
N LEU A 5 -1.40 -17.44 34.99
CA LEU A 5 -0.12 -17.31 34.28
C LEU A 5 -0.34 -17.27 32.75
N LEU A 6 -1.28 -18.05 32.22
CA LEU A 6 -1.70 -17.98 30.80
C LEU A 6 -2.39 -16.65 30.47
N LEU A 7 -3.21 -16.10 31.38
CA LEU A 7 -3.83 -14.77 31.24
C LEU A 7 -2.82 -13.62 31.38
N LEU A 8 -1.78 -13.77 32.21
CA LEU A 8 -0.67 -12.81 32.32
C LEU A 8 0.30 -12.92 31.12
N LEU A 9 0.45 -14.10 30.53
CA LEU A 9 1.21 -14.33 29.29
C LEU A 9 0.47 -13.81 28.04
N SER A 10 -0.86 -13.74 28.05
CA SER A 10 -1.65 -13.20 26.93
C SER A 10 -1.84 -11.68 26.96
N ALA A 11 -1.65 -11.03 28.12
CA ALA A 11 -2.10 -9.65 28.32
C ALA A 11 -1.05 -8.56 28.10
N PHE A 12 0.23 -8.88 27.86
CA PHE A 12 1.24 -7.85 27.61
C PHE A 12 2.33 -8.39 26.68
N ILE A 13 2.71 -7.56 25.68
CA ILE A 13 3.80 -7.73 24.70
C ILE A 13 3.30 -8.08 23.30
N PHE A 14 2.69 -7.08 22.68
CA PHE A 14 3.15 -6.51 21.41
C PHE A 14 2.55 -5.10 21.37
N THR A 15 3.24 -4.15 21.98
CA THR A 15 3.04 -2.73 21.66
C THR A 15 4.30 -2.38 20.90
N ILE A 16 4.30 -2.50 19.58
CA ILE A 16 5.45 -2.00 18.80
C ILE A 16 5.39 -0.46 18.90
N CYS A 17 5.74 0.10 20.05
CA CYS A 17 5.87 1.54 20.27
C CYS A 17 7.18 1.98 19.64
N GLY A 18 7.19 2.01 18.31
CA GLY A 18 8.17 2.69 17.49
C GLY A 18 7.42 3.51 16.45
N SER A 19 8.00 4.65 16.08
CA SER A 19 7.50 5.54 15.03
C SER A 19 7.73 4.93 13.64
N ILE A 20 7.02 3.84 13.31
CA ILE A 20 7.16 3.23 11.98
C ILE A 20 6.29 4.01 11.00
N LYS A 21 6.88 4.95 10.25
CA LYS A 21 6.26 5.44 9.01
C LYS A 21 6.21 4.25 8.05
N THR A 22 5.01 3.85 7.62
CA THR A 22 4.81 2.67 6.77
C THR A 22 4.08 3.12 5.50
N PHE A 23 4.85 3.53 4.49
CA PHE A 23 4.32 3.73 3.13
C PHE A 23 4.54 2.46 2.30
N GLY A 24 5.58 1.67 2.59
CA GLY A 24 5.96 0.51 1.80
C GLY A 24 6.91 0.92 0.69
N TRP A 25 6.39 1.04 -0.52
CA TRP A 25 7.12 1.76 -1.57
C TRP A 25 6.62 3.20 -1.57
N THR A 26 7.52 4.17 -1.62
CA THR A 26 7.08 5.57 -1.64
C THR A 26 6.78 6.02 -3.06
N GLU A 27 5.61 6.61 -3.27
CA GLU A 27 5.17 7.25 -4.53
C GLU A 27 4.91 6.23 -5.66
N HIS A 28 3.93 5.35 -5.44
CA HIS A 28 3.58 4.19 -6.29
C HIS A 28 3.41 4.52 -7.79
N PRO A 29 2.84 5.66 -8.21
CA PRO A 29 2.74 6.01 -9.63
C PRO A 29 4.10 6.02 -10.34
N MET A 30 5.19 6.34 -9.63
CA MET A 30 6.56 6.32 -10.18
C MET A 30 7.12 4.91 -10.34
N LEU A 31 6.56 3.91 -9.65
CA LEU A 31 6.90 2.49 -9.81
C LEU A 31 5.97 1.81 -10.81
N VAL A 32 4.65 2.01 -10.67
CA VAL A 32 3.62 1.42 -11.54
C VAL A 32 3.73 1.95 -12.97
N GLY A 33 3.97 3.26 -13.11
CA GLY A 33 4.16 3.97 -14.37
C GLY A 33 5.08 3.22 -15.36
N PRO A 34 6.39 3.16 -15.09
CA PRO A 34 7.34 2.43 -15.94
C PRO A 34 7.10 0.91 -16.00
N SER A 35 6.43 0.32 -15.01
CA SER A 35 6.13 -1.12 -15.01
C SER A 35 5.09 -1.53 -16.05
N LEU A 36 4.12 -0.64 -16.31
CA LEU A 36 2.92 -0.94 -17.08
C LEU A 36 2.72 -0.07 -18.33
N ALA A 37 3.27 1.16 -18.40
CA ALA A 37 2.97 2.11 -19.48
C ALA A 37 3.24 1.56 -20.90
N GLY A 38 4.30 0.76 -21.06
CA GLY A 38 4.70 0.20 -22.35
C GLY A 38 3.91 -1.03 -22.82
N LEU A 39 2.88 -1.46 -22.09
CA LEU A 39 2.12 -2.67 -22.43
C LEU A 39 1.13 -2.42 -23.57
N PRO A 40 0.97 -3.37 -24.52
CA PRO A 40 0.07 -3.20 -25.67
C PRO A 40 -1.41 -2.95 -25.33
N VAL A 41 -1.86 -3.33 -24.13
CA VAL A 41 -3.26 -3.14 -23.67
C VAL A 41 -3.68 -1.66 -23.66
N TRP A 42 -2.73 -0.73 -23.61
CA TRP A 42 -3.02 0.71 -23.59
C TRP A 42 -3.18 1.32 -24.99
N ASN A 43 -2.60 0.71 -26.04
CA ASN A 43 -2.43 1.34 -27.35
C ASN A 43 -3.74 1.74 -28.04
N ASN A 44 -4.83 1.00 -27.81
CA ASN A 44 -6.13 1.22 -28.45
C ASN A 44 -7.27 1.47 -27.46
N ARG A 45 -6.94 1.66 -26.18
CA ARG A 45 -7.95 1.87 -25.15
C ARG A 45 -8.48 3.29 -25.25
N LYS A 46 -9.80 3.44 -25.35
CA LYS A 46 -10.44 4.77 -25.39
C LYS A 46 -10.19 5.52 -24.09
N ALA A 47 -10.08 6.85 -24.19
CA ALA A 47 -10.13 7.71 -23.02
C ALA A 47 -11.48 7.53 -22.30
N ILE A 48 -11.44 7.52 -20.98
CA ILE A 48 -12.60 7.26 -20.12
C ILE A 48 -13.13 8.56 -19.55
N GLU A 49 -14.44 8.66 -19.41
CA GLU A 49 -15.08 9.83 -18.85
C GLU A 49 -14.91 9.87 -17.32
N VAL A 50 -14.43 10.99 -16.81
CA VAL A 50 -14.19 11.23 -15.38
C VAL A 50 -15.52 11.32 -14.64
N ARG A 51 -15.63 10.60 -13.51
CA ARG A 51 -16.85 10.54 -12.66
C ARG A 51 -16.52 10.68 -11.18
N SER A 52 -17.26 11.54 -10.47
CA SER A 52 -17.13 11.65 -9.01
C SER A 52 -17.53 10.35 -8.30
N LEU A 53 -17.11 10.19 -7.04
CA LEU A 53 -17.48 9.02 -6.24
C LEU A 53 -18.98 9.03 -5.99
N GLU A 54 -19.51 10.20 -5.68
CA GLU A 54 -20.93 10.44 -5.42
C GLU A 54 -21.78 10.04 -6.63
N SER A 55 -21.39 10.43 -7.86
CA SER A 55 -22.06 9.99 -9.10
C SER A 55 -22.08 8.46 -9.24
N PHE A 56 -20.94 7.81 -9.02
CA PHE A 56 -20.83 6.34 -9.07
C PHE A 56 -21.71 5.66 -8.03
N LEU A 57 -21.67 6.13 -6.78
CA LEU A 57 -22.40 5.53 -5.68
C LEU A 57 -23.92 5.69 -5.87
N VAL A 58 -24.39 6.88 -6.26
CA VAL A 58 -25.83 7.13 -6.49
C VAL A 58 -26.35 6.25 -7.62
N LYS A 59 -25.60 6.14 -8.72
CA LYS A 59 -26.01 5.31 -9.87
C LYS A 59 -26.07 3.81 -9.53
N ASN A 60 -25.23 3.34 -8.61
CA ASN A 60 -25.06 1.91 -8.33
C ASN A 60 -25.55 1.48 -6.94
N GLU A 61 -26.26 2.34 -6.20
CA GLU A 61 -26.52 2.15 -4.76
C GLU A 61 -27.09 0.77 -4.41
N ARG A 62 -28.17 0.34 -5.07
CA ARG A 62 -28.80 -0.98 -4.78
C ARG A 62 -27.90 -2.15 -5.14
N ALA A 63 -27.20 -2.07 -6.27
CA ALA A 63 -26.26 -3.12 -6.69
C ALA A 63 -25.06 -3.20 -5.74
N LEU A 64 -24.61 -2.05 -5.20
CA LEU A 64 -23.55 -1.98 -4.20
C LEU A 64 -23.96 -2.59 -2.85
N GLU A 65 -25.21 -2.41 -2.40
CA GLU A 65 -25.72 -3.06 -1.19
C GLU A 65 -25.62 -4.60 -1.29
N GLU A 66 -26.09 -5.17 -2.40
CA GLU A 66 -26.01 -6.62 -2.65
C GLU A 66 -24.56 -7.11 -2.78
N PHE A 67 -23.74 -6.34 -3.51
CA PHE A 67 -22.32 -6.65 -3.72
C PHE A 67 -21.54 -6.63 -2.41
N LEU A 68 -21.63 -5.55 -1.62
CA LEU A 68 -20.85 -5.40 -0.38
C LEU A 68 -21.27 -6.42 0.69
N LYS A 69 -22.56 -6.80 0.72
CA LYS A 69 -23.02 -7.92 1.54
C LYS A 69 -22.32 -9.22 1.13
N SER A 70 -22.33 -9.55 -0.16
CA SER A 70 -21.69 -10.76 -0.69
C SER A 70 -20.17 -10.76 -0.44
N GLN A 71 -19.54 -9.59 -0.55
CA GLN A 71 -18.11 -9.41 -0.31
C GLN A 71 -17.74 -9.60 1.16
N GLU A 72 -18.58 -9.14 2.09
CA GLU A 72 -18.41 -9.42 3.52
C GLU A 72 -18.48 -10.92 3.81
N GLU A 73 -19.52 -11.60 3.29
CA GLU A 73 -19.70 -13.06 3.45
C GLU A 73 -18.51 -13.84 2.87
N TRP A 74 -18.00 -13.41 1.71
CA TRP A 74 -16.81 -13.99 1.11
C TRP A 74 -15.55 -13.74 1.97
N SER A 75 -15.38 -12.53 2.50
CA SER A 75 -14.22 -12.16 3.33
C SER A 75 -14.15 -12.99 4.60
N VAL A 76 -15.28 -13.12 5.31
CA VAL A 76 -15.40 -13.95 6.53
C VAL A 76 -15.07 -15.42 6.26
N LYS A 77 -15.45 -15.93 5.08
CA LYS A 77 -15.24 -17.34 4.71
C LYS A 77 -13.80 -17.63 4.28
N ASN A 78 -13.15 -16.72 3.55
CA ASN A 78 -11.94 -17.03 2.79
C ASN A 78 -10.67 -16.36 3.33
N LEU A 79 -10.79 -15.23 4.03
CA LEU A 79 -9.62 -14.48 4.49
C LEU A 79 -9.15 -14.95 5.88
N PRO A 80 -7.86 -15.27 6.04
CA PRO A 80 -7.32 -15.71 7.31
C PRO A 80 -7.29 -14.57 8.33
N ASN A 81 -7.81 -14.80 9.54
CA ASN A 81 -7.82 -13.83 10.64
C ASN A 81 -8.56 -12.52 10.34
N TYR A 82 -9.47 -12.52 9.36
CA TYR A 82 -10.35 -11.39 9.08
C TYR A 82 -11.24 -11.08 10.28
N SER A 83 -11.35 -9.79 10.61
CA SER A 83 -12.27 -9.29 11.64
C SER A 83 -13.59 -8.93 10.96
N PRO A 84 -14.70 -9.67 11.21
CA PRO A 84 -15.98 -9.40 10.57
C PRO A 84 -16.42 -7.96 10.78
N ARG A 85 -16.97 -7.35 9.74
CA ARG A 85 -17.50 -5.99 9.81
C ARG A 85 -18.72 -5.96 10.74
N PRO A 86 -18.79 -5.01 11.69
CA PRO A 86 -19.99 -4.82 12.50
C PRO A 86 -21.23 -4.54 11.64
N GLU A 87 -22.37 -5.12 12.01
CA GLU A 87 -23.64 -5.01 11.26
C GLU A 87 -24.13 -3.56 11.11
N ALA A 88 -23.81 -2.70 12.09
CA ALA A 88 -24.13 -1.27 12.03
C ALA A 88 -23.44 -0.53 10.87
N LEU A 89 -22.34 -1.08 10.34
CA LEU A 89 -21.59 -0.52 9.21
C LEU A 89 -22.06 -1.10 7.86
N THR A 90 -23.17 -1.85 7.82
CA THR A 90 -23.65 -2.41 6.56
C THR A 90 -24.08 -1.28 5.63
N PHE A 91 -23.55 -1.28 4.40
CA PHE A 91 -24.03 -0.37 3.36
C PHE A 91 -25.47 -0.75 3.02
N LYS A 92 -26.41 0.16 3.28
CA LYS A 92 -27.82 -0.02 2.98
C LYS A 92 -28.29 1.04 2.02
N ALA A 93 -28.99 0.66 0.95
CA ALA A 93 -29.51 1.63 0.00
C ALA A 93 -30.64 2.44 0.66
N THR A 94 -30.54 3.77 0.62
CA THR A 94 -31.55 4.68 1.19
C THR A 94 -32.31 5.45 0.11
N GLY A 95 -31.79 5.50 -1.12
CA GLY A 95 -32.32 6.33 -2.19
C GLY A 95 -31.95 7.80 -2.08
N THR A 96 -31.08 8.17 -1.12
CA THR A 96 -30.61 9.54 -0.90
C THR A 96 -29.10 9.63 -1.04
N GLY A 97 -28.61 10.66 -1.74
CA GLY A 97 -27.17 10.88 -1.96
C GLY A 97 -26.45 11.62 -0.83
N GLU A 98 -27.15 12.21 0.12
CA GLU A 98 -26.57 13.15 1.11
C GLU A 98 -25.48 12.51 2.00
N ASP A 99 -25.65 11.25 2.40
CA ASP A 99 -24.74 10.52 3.28
C ASP A 99 -24.05 9.32 2.58
N ILE A 100 -24.28 9.15 1.28
CA ILE A 100 -23.92 7.92 0.56
C ILE A 100 -22.41 7.64 0.57
N LYS A 101 -21.59 8.70 0.46
CA LYS A 101 -20.13 8.59 0.58
C LYS A 101 -19.75 8.11 1.97
N HIS A 102 -20.30 8.71 3.01
CA HIS A 102 -20.01 8.28 4.39
C HIS A 102 -20.43 6.81 4.62
N ARG A 103 -21.63 6.41 4.18
CA ARG A 103 -22.08 5.01 4.24
C ARG A 103 -21.15 4.07 3.50
N PHE A 104 -20.70 4.43 2.30
CA PHE A 104 -19.78 3.62 1.52
C PHE A 104 -18.41 3.46 2.21
N LEU A 105 -17.78 4.58 2.59
CA LEU A 105 -16.45 4.58 3.22
C LEU A 105 -16.44 3.81 4.54
N THR A 106 -17.49 3.97 5.36
CA THR A 106 -17.65 3.21 6.61
C THR A 106 -17.92 1.73 6.37
N ALA A 107 -18.68 1.37 5.34
CA ALA A 107 -18.93 -0.03 4.99
C ALA A 107 -17.68 -0.76 4.49
N ILE A 108 -16.81 -0.10 3.73
CA ILE A 108 -15.50 -0.66 3.37
C ILE A 108 -14.43 -0.45 4.47
N ARG A 109 -14.81 0.20 5.58
CA ARG A 109 -14.01 0.49 6.76
C ARG A 109 -12.70 1.23 6.45
N ILE A 110 -12.77 2.31 5.69
CA ILE A 110 -11.67 3.30 5.56
C ILE A 110 -12.05 4.61 6.24
N ASN A 111 -11.06 5.49 6.44
CA ASN A 111 -11.25 6.80 7.04
C ASN A 111 -12.43 7.54 6.38
N PRO A 112 -13.51 7.86 7.13
CA PRO A 112 -14.70 8.48 6.57
C PRO A 112 -14.46 9.92 6.09
N HIS A 113 -13.29 10.48 6.40
CA HIS A 113 -12.85 11.79 5.94
C HIS A 113 -11.95 11.74 4.69
N ALA A 114 -11.70 10.56 4.11
CA ALA A 114 -10.95 10.41 2.87
C ALA A 114 -11.55 11.31 1.77
N LYS A 115 -10.72 12.18 1.18
CA LYS A 115 -11.20 13.27 0.32
C LYS A 115 -11.68 12.77 -1.04
N LEU A 116 -10.90 11.88 -1.66
CA LEU A 116 -11.21 11.26 -2.95
C LEU A 116 -11.62 12.25 -4.07
N PRO A 117 -10.92 13.39 -4.25
CA PRO A 117 -11.29 14.34 -5.28
C PRO A 117 -10.96 13.80 -6.68
N LEU A 118 -11.30 14.56 -7.72
CA LEU A 118 -10.96 14.24 -9.12
C LEU A 118 -9.65 14.93 -9.49
N TYR A 119 -8.56 14.18 -9.62
CA TYR A 119 -7.24 14.74 -9.89
C TYR A 119 -6.37 13.71 -10.64
N LEU A 120 -5.22 14.17 -11.16
CA LEU A 120 -4.12 13.31 -11.59
C LEU A 120 -2.87 13.58 -10.77
N HIS A 121 -2.11 12.51 -10.51
CA HIS A 121 -0.70 12.57 -10.15
C HIS A 121 0.10 12.50 -11.45
N LEU A 122 0.85 13.56 -11.75
CA LEU A 122 1.68 13.61 -12.95
C LEU A 122 3.10 13.10 -12.69
N LEU A 123 3.55 12.15 -13.50
CA LEU A 123 4.97 11.83 -13.61
C LEU A 123 5.74 13.00 -14.23
N SER A 124 7.03 13.09 -13.95
CA SER A 124 7.90 14.23 -14.31
C SER A 124 7.89 14.61 -15.80
N HIS A 125 7.55 13.69 -16.70
CA HIS A 125 7.55 13.87 -18.15
C HIS A 125 6.14 14.14 -18.72
N GLN A 126 5.10 14.06 -17.90
CA GLN A 126 3.71 14.24 -18.35
C GLN A 126 3.37 15.73 -18.46
N ALA A 127 2.59 16.06 -19.49
CA ALA A 127 2.04 17.41 -19.65
C ALA A 127 0.96 17.68 -18.60
N ASP A 128 0.80 18.95 -18.22
CA ASP A 128 -0.22 19.40 -17.27
C ASP A 128 -1.63 19.52 -17.89
N PHE A 129 -1.76 19.19 -19.19
CA PHE A 129 -2.99 19.33 -19.97
C PHE A 129 -3.62 20.74 -19.93
N GLY A 130 -2.85 21.77 -19.54
CA GLY A 130 -3.37 23.12 -19.29
C GLY A 130 -4.37 23.22 -18.13
N LEU A 131 -4.42 22.22 -17.25
CA LEU A 131 -5.34 22.15 -16.11
C LEU A 131 -4.75 22.82 -14.87
N GLU A 132 -5.63 23.24 -13.95
CA GLU A 132 -5.22 23.89 -12.72
C GLU A 132 -4.45 22.94 -11.80
N LYS A 133 -3.39 23.44 -11.18
CA LYS A 133 -2.61 22.69 -10.19
C LYS A 133 -3.45 22.39 -8.96
N ALA A 134 -3.49 21.13 -8.55
CA ALA A 134 -4.06 20.71 -7.28
C ALA A 134 -3.01 20.77 -6.17
N LEU A 135 -3.45 21.15 -4.96
CA LEU A 135 -2.57 21.24 -3.79
C LEU A 135 -2.70 19.96 -2.94
N PRO A 136 -1.59 19.42 -2.39
CA PRO A 136 -1.62 18.20 -1.59
C PRO A 136 -2.65 18.23 -0.46
N GLN A 137 -2.79 19.37 0.24
CA GLN A 137 -3.73 19.50 1.34
C GLN A 137 -5.19 19.30 0.92
N ASP A 138 -5.53 19.38 -0.36
CA ASP A 138 -6.90 19.16 -0.85
C ASP A 138 -7.14 17.71 -1.29
N ILE A 139 -6.07 16.89 -1.34
CA ILE A 139 -6.10 15.49 -1.78
C ILE A 139 -6.01 14.53 -0.58
N THR A 140 -5.16 14.85 0.41
CA THR A 140 -4.89 13.98 1.57
C THR A 140 -5.58 14.44 2.85
N THR A 141 -5.71 13.50 3.79
CA THR A 141 -6.08 13.78 5.19
C THR A 141 -4.87 13.81 6.14
N LEU A 142 -3.68 13.46 5.66
CA LEU A 142 -2.44 13.52 6.44
C LEU A 142 -2.04 14.96 6.77
N LYS A 143 -1.45 15.15 7.95
CA LYS A 143 -0.87 16.45 8.36
C LYS A 143 0.52 16.68 7.75
N ASP A 144 1.31 15.62 7.62
CA ASP A 144 2.63 15.67 7.01
C ASP A 144 2.52 15.55 5.48
N LEU A 145 2.69 16.68 4.79
CA LEU A 145 2.60 16.77 3.33
C LEU A 145 3.96 16.57 2.63
N GLY A 146 5.01 16.17 3.35
CA GLY A 146 6.40 16.25 2.89
C GLY A 146 6.66 15.65 1.50
N ILE A 147 6.35 14.37 1.31
CA ILE A 147 6.54 13.67 0.03
C ILE A 147 5.67 14.31 -1.06
N MET A 148 4.37 14.46 -0.78
CA MET A 148 3.40 15.01 -1.74
C MET A 148 3.74 16.43 -2.21
N SER A 149 4.39 17.23 -1.37
CA SER A 149 4.77 18.62 -1.70
C SER A 149 5.76 18.71 -2.87
N ASN A 150 6.45 17.62 -3.20
CA ASN A 150 7.36 17.57 -4.32
C ASN A 150 6.67 17.18 -5.63
N THR A 151 5.42 16.72 -5.57
CA THR A 151 4.69 16.08 -6.67
C THR A 151 3.75 17.07 -7.35
N ASN A 152 3.60 16.90 -8.67
CA ASN A 152 2.70 17.72 -9.47
C ASN A 152 1.35 17.03 -9.58
N TYR A 153 0.33 17.69 -9.05
CA TYR A 153 -1.06 17.26 -9.18
C TYR A 153 -1.83 18.28 -10.01
N ILE A 154 -2.83 17.82 -10.76
CA ILE A 154 -3.76 18.68 -11.49
C ILE A 154 -5.20 18.27 -11.21
N TRP A 155 -6.11 19.24 -11.17
CA TRP A 155 -7.54 18.98 -11.02
C TRP A 155 -8.15 18.44 -12.30
N LEU A 156 -9.08 17.50 -12.16
CA LEU A 156 -9.91 17.01 -13.25
C LEU A 156 -11.34 17.53 -13.11
N ASN A 157 -11.99 17.78 -14.24
CA ASN A 157 -13.40 18.13 -14.29
C ASN A 157 -14.24 16.87 -14.53
N GLU A 158 -15.34 16.70 -13.79
CA GLU A 158 -16.30 15.63 -14.07
C GLU A 158 -16.85 15.77 -15.50
N GLY A 159 -16.96 14.65 -16.23
CA GLY A 159 -17.36 14.62 -17.63
C GLY A 159 -16.23 14.86 -18.64
N SER A 160 -15.04 15.28 -18.20
CA SER A 160 -13.85 15.29 -19.07
C SER A 160 -13.43 13.86 -19.41
N THR A 161 -12.63 13.67 -20.48
CA THR A 161 -12.09 12.36 -20.84
C THR A 161 -10.59 12.32 -20.59
N ILE A 162 -10.10 11.21 -20.04
CA ILE A 162 -8.69 11.03 -19.69
C ILE A 162 -8.24 9.59 -20.00
N PRO A 163 -6.96 9.33 -20.32
CA PRO A 163 -6.51 7.96 -20.54
C PRO A 163 -6.71 7.08 -19.31
N ALA A 164 -7.20 5.85 -19.52
CA ALA A 164 -7.44 4.90 -18.43
C ALA A 164 -6.19 4.58 -17.61
N PHE A 165 -5.02 4.54 -18.28
CA PHE A 165 -3.74 4.34 -17.63
C PHE A 165 -3.45 5.42 -16.58
N ASP A 166 -3.70 6.69 -16.89
CA ASP A 166 -3.40 7.81 -15.99
C ASP A 166 -4.31 7.79 -14.75
N VAL A 167 -5.57 7.36 -14.92
CA VAL A 167 -6.52 7.16 -13.80
C VAL A 167 -6.04 6.04 -12.89
N MET A 168 -5.73 4.87 -13.46
CA MET A 168 -5.24 3.73 -12.69
C MET A 168 -3.93 4.07 -11.99
N ASN A 169 -2.97 4.65 -12.70
CA ASN A 169 -1.66 4.97 -12.16
C ASN A 169 -1.78 5.99 -11.02
N THR A 170 -2.54 7.08 -11.20
CA THR A 170 -2.80 8.06 -10.13
C THR A 170 -3.38 7.42 -8.89
N ALA A 171 -4.35 6.52 -9.08
CA ALA A 171 -5.07 5.92 -7.96
C ALA A 171 -4.18 5.03 -7.07
N THR A 172 -3.01 4.59 -7.57
CA THR A 172 -2.10 3.73 -6.78
C THR A 172 -1.49 4.42 -5.55
N ASP A 173 -1.55 5.74 -5.44
CA ASP A 173 -1.11 6.46 -4.23
C ASP A 173 -2.27 6.77 -3.25
N GLU A 174 -3.53 6.67 -3.68
CA GLU A 174 -4.66 7.13 -2.87
C GLU A 174 -4.78 6.44 -1.50
N PRO A 175 -4.46 5.14 -1.34
CA PRO A 175 -4.36 4.50 -0.04
C PRO A 175 -3.47 5.26 0.96
N ASP A 176 -2.27 5.68 0.55
CA ASP A 176 -1.31 6.42 1.37
C ASP A 176 -1.77 7.84 1.71
N TYR A 177 -2.79 8.36 1.02
CA TYR A 177 -3.37 9.68 1.30
C TYR A 177 -4.45 9.63 2.39
N GLY A 178 -4.55 8.49 3.07
CA GLY A 178 -5.10 8.39 4.40
C GLY A 178 -6.34 7.50 4.51
N PHE A 179 -6.44 6.47 3.67
CA PHE A 179 -7.52 5.48 3.77
C PHE A 179 -7.47 4.75 5.11
N ASP A 180 -6.26 4.34 5.52
CA ASP A 180 -6.07 3.47 6.68
C ASP A 180 -5.63 4.23 7.94
N LEU A 181 -6.05 5.49 8.06
CA LEU A 181 -5.81 6.32 9.24
C LEU A 181 -6.90 6.14 10.29
N GLY A 182 -6.48 5.87 11.53
CA GLY A 182 -7.33 5.93 12.71
C GLY A 182 -8.37 4.81 12.83
N LEU A 183 -8.14 3.65 12.23
CA LEU A 183 -9.18 2.62 12.08
C LEU A 183 -9.37 1.69 13.30
N PHE A 184 -8.52 1.78 14.32
CA PHE A 184 -8.55 0.90 15.49
C PHE A 184 -9.13 1.57 16.75
N ASP A 185 -9.60 0.76 17.69
CA ASP A 185 -10.26 1.20 18.92
C ASP A 185 -9.39 2.15 19.77
N ASP A 186 -8.06 2.03 19.69
CA ASP A 186 -7.08 2.78 20.48
C ASP A 186 -6.39 3.93 19.73
N ASN A 187 -6.88 4.29 18.53
CA ASN A 187 -6.39 5.41 17.72
C ASN A 187 -6.99 6.78 18.04
N ASP A 188 -7.85 6.88 19.07
CA ASP A 188 -8.51 8.13 19.49
C ASP A 188 -9.38 8.78 18.39
N THR A 189 -10.05 7.98 17.57
CA THR A 189 -11.03 8.46 16.57
C THR A 189 -12.42 7.90 16.86
N ASP A 190 -13.46 8.68 16.54
CA ASP A 190 -14.84 8.26 16.76
C ASP A 190 -15.22 7.05 15.89
N TYR A 191 -14.68 6.98 14.67
CA TYR A 191 -14.96 5.89 13.73
C TYR A 191 -14.17 4.62 14.06
N GLY A 192 -12.90 4.71 14.47
CA GLY A 192 -12.08 3.55 14.83
C GLY A 192 -12.71 2.71 15.93
N ALA A 193 -13.29 3.36 16.93
CA ALA A 193 -14.05 2.72 18.02
C ALA A 193 -15.28 1.92 17.57
N THR A 194 -15.74 2.10 16.32
CA THR A 194 -16.93 1.42 15.77
C THR A 194 -16.61 0.39 14.71
N TYR A 195 -15.37 0.36 14.18
CA TYR A 195 -14.99 -0.45 13.01
C TYR A 195 -14.76 -1.94 13.32
N GLY A 196 -14.67 -2.28 14.60
CA GLY A 196 -14.62 -3.68 15.06
C GLY A 196 -13.31 -4.38 14.71
N PHE A 197 -12.25 -3.63 14.41
CA PHE A 197 -10.91 -4.20 14.23
C PHE A 197 -10.25 -4.53 15.56
N GLY A 198 -10.69 -3.95 16.69
CA GLY A 198 -10.04 -4.04 18.00
C GLY A 198 -8.88 -3.05 18.13
N ASN A 199 -8.03 -3.23 19.14
CA ASN A 199 -6.80 -2.43 19.27
C ASN A 199 -5.83 -2.72 18.12
N GLN A 200 -5.08 -1.69 17.73
CA GLN A 200 -4.03 -1.76 16.72
C GLN A 200 -3.02 -2.87 17.08
N PRO A 201 -2.78 -3.83 16.19
CA PRO A 201 -1.90 -4.95 16.49
C PRO A 201 -0.45 -4.48 16.63
N PHE A 202 0.09 -3.72 15.68
CA PHE A 202 1.47 -3.27 15.73
C PHE A 202 1.64 -1.84 15.21
N GLY A 203 2.74 -1.20 15.58
CA GLY A 203 2.95 0.24 15.48
C GLY A 203 2.51 0.99 16.75
N ASN A 204 2.67 2.30 16.72
CA ASN A 204 2.29 3.19 17.81
C ASN A 204 0.92 3.83 17.53
N PRO A 205 -0.15 3.44 18.24
CA PRO A 205 -1.51 3.91 17.96
C PRO A 205 -1.73 5.40 18.17
N LYS A 206 -0.77 6.12 18.80
CA LYS A 206 -0.81 7.57 18.98
C LYS A 206 -0.19 8.37 17.85
N LEU A 207 0.44 7.70 16.87
CA LEU A 207 0.97 8.34 15.68
C LEU A 207 -0.01 8.17 14.52
N GLU A 208 -0.35 9.29 13.87
CA GLU A 208 -1.36 9.37 12.80
C GLU A 208 -1.22 8.26 11.75
N TYR A 209 -0.03 8.17 11.13
CA TYR A 209 0.26 7.21 10.06
C TYR A 209 0.37 5.75 10.51
N SER A 210 0.56 5.49 11.81
CA SER A 210 0.93 4.15 12.26
C SER A 210 -0.18 3.12 12.13
N SER A 211 -1.43 3.59 12.09
CA SER A 211 -2.62 2.77 11.89
C SER A 211 -2.69 2.15 10.48
N GLN A 212 -1.89 2.63 9.53
CA GLN A 212 -1.79 2.05 8.19
C GLN A 212 -1.01 0.73 8.18
N ALA A 213 -0.02 0.57 9.07
CA ALA A 213 0.89 -0.58 9.06
C ALA A 213 0.17 -1.95 8.98
N PRO A 214 -0.89 -2.23 9.76
CA PRO A 214 -1.59 -3.51 9.67
C PRO A 214 -2.36 -3.75 8.37
N PHE A 215 -2.67 -2.70 7.60
CA PHE A 215 -3.35 -2.80 6.32
C PHE A 215 -2.39 -2.84 5.13
N HIS A 216 -1.14 -2.41 5.30
CA HIS A 216 -0.11 -2.39 4.26
C HIS A 216 0.92 -3.53 4.39
N MET A 217 0.96 -4.20 5.55
CA MET A 217 1.91 -5.27 5.85
C MET A 217 1.23 -6.63 5.96
N GLY A 218 1.93 -7.68 5.53
CA GLY A 218 1.47 -9.07 5.57
C GLY A 218 2.58 -10.02 6.00
N PHE A 219 2.60 -10.38 7.28
CA PHE A 219 3.63 -11.27 7.84
C PHE A 219 3.20 -12.73 7.70
N TYR A 220 3.14 -13.27 6.48
CA TYR A 220 2.60 -14.61 6.21
C TYR A 220 3.62 -15.76 6.30
N HIS A 221 4.91 -15.44 6.41
CA HIS A 221 6.01 -16.41 6.31
C HIS A 221 6.89 -16.47 7.56
N GLU A 222 6.30 -16.29 8.75
CA GLU A 222 7.00 -16.53 10.02
C GLU A 222 6.93 -17.98 10.46
N ALA A 223 7.88 -18.39 11.30
CA ALA A 223 7.85 -19.72 11.89
C ALA A 223 6.65 -19.85 12.85
N ASP A 224 6.00 -21.02 12.91
CA ASP A 224 4.83 -21.25 13.76
C ASP A 224 5.04 -20.86 15.23
N ILE A 225 6.24 -21.08 15.74
CA ILE A 225 6.62 -20.71 17.11
C ILE A 225 6.61 -19.19 17.32
N VAL A 226 6.93 -18.39 16.30
CA VAL A 226 6.84 -16.92 16.35
C VAL A 226 5.39 -16.49 16.46
N TYR A 227 4.50 -17.08 15.67
CA TYR A 227 3.06 -16.80 15.78
C TYR A 227 2.45 -17.29 17.10
N PHE A 228 2.97 -18.39 17.67
CA PHE A 228 2.52 -18.88 18.96
C PHE A 228 2.78 -17.86 20.08
N PHE A 229 3.97 -17.24 20.09
CA PHE A 229 4.33 -16.22 21.07
C PHE A 229 3.89 -14.79 20.67
N GLY A 230 3.53 -14.57 19.40
CA GLY A 230 3.13 -13.29 18.84
C GLY A 230 1.94 -13.40 17.89
N PRO A 231 0.75 -13.86 18.36
CA PRO A 231 -0.41 -14.09 17.50
C PRO A 231 -0.91 -12.81 16.81
N ILE A 232 -0.58 -11.64 17.38
CA ILE A 232 -0.93 -10.34 16.83
C ILE A 232 -0.34 -10.12 15.42
N LEU A 233 0.75 -10.80 15.07
CA LEU A 233 1.42 -10.69 13.77
C LEU A 233 0.56 -11.28 12.65
N LYS A 234 -0.46 -12.07 13.00
CA LYS A 234 -1.47 -12.59 12.09
C LYS A 234 -2.62 -11.60 11.84
N ARG A 235 -2.75 -10.54 12.65
CA ARG A 235 -3.79 -9.52 12.50
C ARG A 235 -3.32 -8.48 11.49
N THR A 236 -3.24 -8.91 10.24
CA THR A 236 -2.94 -8.09 9.06
C THR A 236 -4.16 -8.08 8.16
N TYR A 237 -4.40 -6.99 7.44
CA TYR A 237 -5.60 -6.77 6.62
C TYR A 237 -5.28 -6.37 5.17
N VAL A 238 -4.02 -6.53 4.75
CA VAL A 238 -3.57 -6.24 3.38
C VAL A 238 -4.25 -7.14 2.33
N ASP A 239 -4.49 -8.41 2.66
CA ASP A 239 -5.27 -9.32 1.84
C ASP A 239 -6.74 -8.90 1.73
N TYR A 240 -7.34 -8.39 2.80
CA TYR A 240 -8.66 -7.78 2.77
C TYR A 240 -8.70 -6.57 1.82
N ARG A 241 -7.75 -5.63 1.93
CA ARG A 241 -7.68 -4.46 1.04
C ARG A 241 -7.53 -4.85 -0.43
N ILE A 242 -6.60 -5.76 -0.74
CA ILE A 242 -6.39 -6.26 -2.12
C ILE A 242 -7.67 -6.89 -2.68
N ASN A 243 -8.30 -7.81 -1.94
CA ASN A 243 -9.49 -8.53 -2.44
C ASN A 243 -10.71 -7.64 -2.55
N LEU A 244 -10.93 -6.74 -1.59
CA LEU A 244 -12.01 -5.76 -1.62
C LEU A 244 -11.90 -4.86 -2.86
N TYR A 245 -10.73 -4.28 -3.11
CA TYR A 245 -10.54 -3.35 -4.23
C TYR A 245 -10.46 -4.05 -5.59
N LYS A 246 -9.90 -5.26 -5.67
CA LYS A 246 -10.03 -6.14 -6.85
C LYS A 246 -11.51 -6.36 -7.19
N SER A 247 -12.30 -6.73 -6.19
CA SER A 247 -13.72 -7.05 -6.39
C SER A 247 -14.57 -5.82 -6.73
N LEU A 248 -14.30 -4.67 -6.08
CA LEU A 248 -14.94 -3.39 -6.40
C LEU A 248 -14.61 -2.92 -7.82
N SER A 249 -13.37 -3.12 -8.26
CA SER A 249 -12.94 -2.81 -9.63
C SER A 249 -13.73 -3.64 -10.66
N LEU A 250 -13.80 -4.96 -10.48
CA LEU A 250 -14.58 -5.84 -11.35
C LEU A 250 -16.07 -5.52 -11.30
N PHE A 251 -16.62 -5.20 -10.13
CA PHE A 251 -17.98 -4.71 -9.99
C PHE A 251 -18.20 -3.44 -10.83
N ALA A 252 -17.36 -2.43 -10.69
CA ALA A 252 -17.50 -1.18 -11.41
C ALA A 252 -17.43 -1.37 -12.93
N PHE A 253 -16.49 -2.17 -13.44
CA PHE A 253 -16.45 -2.50 -14.87
C PHE A 253 -17.72 -3.21 -15.34
N LYS A 254 -18.26 -4.17 -14.56
CA LYS A 254 -19.52 -4.85 -14.89
C LYS A 254 -20.71 -3.89 -14.96
N GLN A 255 -20.67 -2.81 -14.20
CA GLN A 255 -21.69 -1.75 -14.20
C GLN A 255 -21.47 -0.69 -15.31
N GLY A 256 -20.40 -0.81 -16.12
CA GLY A 256 -20.03 0.19 -17.11
C GLY A 256 -19.48 1.49 -16.49
N GLU A 257 -18.88 1.40 -15.30
CA GLU A 257 -18.29 2.51 -14.56
C GLU A 257 -16.77 2.49 -14.66
N ASP A 258 -16.25 2.57 -15.88
CA ASP A 258 -14.82 2.34 -16.18
C ASP A 258 -13.88 3.21 -15.36
N TYR A 259 -14.22 4.49 -15.14
CA TYR A 259 -13.42 5.40 -14.31
C TYR A 259 -13.17 4.85 -12.92
N TRP A 260 -14.22 4.36 -12.25
CA TRP A 260 -14.10 3.75 -10.93
C TRP A 260 -13.53 2.33 -10.99
N GLY A 261 -13.78 1.59 -12.08
CA GLY A 261 -13.10 0.32 -12.34
C GLY A 261 -11.58 0.46 -12.30
N TRP A 262 -11.03 1.42 -13.05
CA TRP A 262 -9.59 1.70 -13.08
C TRP A 262 -9.06 2.29 -11.77
N ARG A 263 -9.81 3.18 -11.12
CA ARG A 263 -9.42 3.78 -9.84
C ARG A 263 -9.33 2.73 -8.72
N PHE A 264 -10.35 1.88 -8.58
CA PHE A 264 -10.32 0.75 -7.62
C PHE A 264 -9.23 -0.27 -7.96
N MET A 265 -8.92 -0.49 -9.25
CA MET A 265 -7.79 -1.33 -9.64
C MET A 265 -6.47 -0.77 -9.13
N GLY A 266 -6.25 0.54 -9.27
CA GLY A 266 -5.08 1.22 -8.72
C GLY A 266 -4.97 1.08 -7.20
N TRP A 267 -6.09 1.17 -6.48
CA TRP A 267 -6.11 0.92 -5.03
C TRP A 267 -5.68 -0.50 -4.70
N ALA A 268 -6.14 -1.52 -5.43
CA ALA A 268 -5.69 -2.88 -5.20
C ALA A 268 -4.19 -3.06 -5.51
N MET A 269 -3.72 -2.46 -6.62
CA MET A 269 -2.33 -2.51 -7.06
C MET A 269 -1.37 -1.88 -6.04
N HIS A 270 -1.79 -0.84 -5.32
CA HIS A 270 -1.02 -0.27 -4.21
C HIS A 270 -0.62 -1.34 -3.19
N TYR A 271 -1.61 -2.03 -2.60
CA TYR A 271 -1.37 -3.03 -1.55
C TYR A 271 -0.65 -4.28 -2.08
N VAL A 272 -0.88 -4.65 -3.35
CA VAL A 272 -0.07 -5.67 -4.04
C VAL A 272 1.38 -5.19 -4.13
N GLY A 273 1.62 -3.94 -4.49
CA GLY A 273 2.93 -3.31 -4.53
C GLY A 273 3.64 -3.40 -3.19
N ASP A 274 2.97 -3.01 -2.11
CA ASP A 274 3.54 -3.03 -0.75
C ASP A 274 3.98 -4.41 -0.30
N LEU A 275 3.26 -5.48 -0.65
CA LEU A 275 3.68 -6.83 -0.31
C LEU A 275 4.99 -7.25 -1.00
N SER A 276 5.40 -6.58 -2.08
CA SER A 276 6.73 -6.80 -2.68
C SER A 276 7.88 -6.13 -1.90
N MET A 277 7.56 -5.23 -0.95
CA MET A 277 8.52 -4.56 -0.09
C MET A 277 8.96 -5.51 1.06
N PRO A 278 10.27 -5.79 1.22
CA PRO A 278 10.73 -6.80 2.18
C PRO A 278 10.36 -6.54 3.65
N TYR A 279 10.37 -5.29 4.10
CA TYR A 279 9.99 -4.90 5.47
C TYR A 279 8.47 -4.95 5.70
N HIS A 280 7.65 -5.04 4.65
CA HIS A 280 6.20 -5.25 4.75
C HIS A 280 5.83 -6.74 4.81
N SER A 281 6.73 -7.63 4.40
CA SER A 281 6.54 -9.08 4.47
C SER A 281 7.25 -9.74 5.67
N LYS A 282 8.11 -9.00 6.39
CA LYS A 282 8.88 -9.49 7.53
C LYS A 282 8.94 -8.47 8.67
N PRO A 283 8.47 -8.81 9.90
CA PRO A 283 8.43 -7.87 11.02
C PRO A 283 9.82 -7.53 11.56
N LEU A 284 10.77 -8.47 11.51
CA LEU A 284 12.17 -8.25 11.90
C LEU A 284 13.11 -8.94 10.88
N PRO A 285 13.40 -8.29 9.75
CA PRO A 285 14.31 -8.83 8.74
C PRO A 285 15.66 -9.28 9.31
N ALA A 286 16.13 -10.44 8.86
CA ALA A 286 17.39 -11.06 9.28
C ALA A 286 17.55 -11.35 10.79
N VAL A 287 16.47 -11.28 11.58
CA VAL A 287 16.45 -11.76 12.97
C VAL A 287 15.92 -13.20 12.99
N SER A 288 16.69 -14.13 13.55
CA SER A 288 16.22 -15.53 13.63
C SER A 288 15.00 -15.67 14.55
N PRO A 289 14.09 -16.63 14.29
CA PRO A 289 12.96 -16.91 15.18
C PRO A 289 13.33 -17.07 16.65
N TRP A 290 14.43 -17.77 16.93
CA TRP A 290 14.95 -17.94 18.29
C TRP A 290 15.40 -16.63 18.94
N LYS A 291 16.03 -15.74 18.16
CA LYS A 291 16.40 -14.41 18.65
C LYS A 291 15.16 -13.54 18.90
N MET A 292 14.13 -13.61 18.05
CA MET A 292 12.85 -12.94 18.29
C MET A 292 12.18 -13.42 19.56
N ILE A 293 12.11 -14.75 19.76
CA ILE A 293 11.58 -15.35 21.00
C ILE A 293 12.39 -14.90 22.21
N TRP A 294 13.72 -14.90 22.11
CA TRP A 294 14.59 -14.49 23.21
C TRP A 294 14.43 -13.02 23.59
N ILE A 295 14.29 -12.12 22.61
CA ILE A 295 13.96 -10.70 22.81
C ILE A 295 12.63 -10.59 23.58
N ASN A 296 11.63 -11.36 23.19
CA ASN A 296 10.32 -11.37 23.85
C ASN A 296 10.39 -11.94 25.28
N ILE A 297 11.12 -13.04 25.51
CA ILE A 297 11.34 -13.59 26.86
C ILE A 297 12.03 -12.56 27.76
N LYS A 298 13.07 -11.88 27.27
CA LYS A 298 13.73 -10.80 28.03
C LYS A 298 12.77 -9.68 28.38
N ALA A 299 11.93 -9.25 27.44
CA ALA A 299 10.91 -8.23 27.69
C ALA A 299 9.87 -8.70 28.72
N MET A 300 9.44 -9.97 28.68
CA MET A 300 8.55 -10.60 29.67
C MET A 300 9.16 -10.62 31.07
N LEU A 301 10.48 -10.82 31.17
CA LEU A 301 11.25 -10.81 32.42
C LEU A 301 11.58 -9.40 32.94
N GLY A 302 11.04 -8.35 32.31
CA GLY A 302 11.23 -6.96 32.72
C GLY A 302 12.37 -6.21 32.02
N TRP A 303 13.19 -6.90 31.21
CA TRP A 303 14.28 -6.29 30.44
C TRP A 303 13.81 -5.78 29.08
N LYS A 304 13.06 -4.67 29.12
CA LYS A 304 12.38 -4.09 27.95
C LYS A 304 13.33 -3.51 26.88
N GLN A 305 14.55 -3.10 27.26
CA GLN A 305 15.50 -2.43 26.36
C GLN A 305 15.77 -3.24 25.09
N SER A 306 16.00 -4.56 25.21
CA SER A 306 16.30 -5.41 24.05
C SER A 306 15.19 -5.43 22.98
N ARG A 307 13.93 -5.23 23.39
CA ARG A 307 12.80 -5.10 22.48
C ARG A 307 12.73 -3.70 21.89
N THR A 308 12.92 -2.66 22.71
CA THR A 308 13.00 -1.27 22.24
C THR A 308 14.08 -1.11 21.19
N ASP A 309 15.29 -1.63 21.44
CA ASP A 309 16.39 -1.58 20.49
C ASP A 309 16.04 -2.31 19.19
N ALA A 310 15.45 -3.50 19.27
CA ALA A 310 15.06 -4.24 18.06
C ALA A 310 14.03 -3.48 17.22
N ILE A 311 13.05 -2.85 17.87
CA ILE A 311 12.04 -2.00 17.22
C ILE A 311 12.70 -0.77 16.57
N GLN A 312 13.59 -0.08 17.29
CA GLN A 312 14.28 1.09 16.76
C GLN A 312 15.13 0.73 15.55
N LEU A 313 15.87 -0.38 15.63
CA LEU A 313 16.75 -0.83 14.56
C LEU A 313 16.00 -1.27 13.30
N VAL A 314 14.80 -1.87 13.44
CA VAL A 314 13.99 -2.19 12.25
C VAL A 314 13.36 -0.92 11.68
N SER A 315 12.86 -0.02 12.53
CA SER A 315 12.31 1.28 12.11
C SER A 315 13.33 2.09 11.32
N ASN A 316 14.56 2.19 11.83
CA ASN A 316 15.66 2.88 11.16
C ASN A 316 15.97 2.30 9.78
N LYS A 317 16.09 0.97 9.69
CA LYS A 317 16.35 0.29 8.41
C LYS A 317 15.23 0.49 7.41
N HIS A 318 13.98 0.43 7.88
CA HIS A 318 12.80 0.68 7.07
C HIS A 318 12.85 2.09 6.50
N THR A 319 12.98 3.11 7.35
CA THR A 319 13.06 4.52 6.93
C THR A 319 14.19 4.77 5.95
N VAL A 320 15.40 4.26 6.22
CA VAL A 320 16.55 4.43 5.32
C VAL A 320 16.32 3.78 3.97
N PHE A 321 15.73 2.59 3.94
CA PHE A 321 15.49 1.86 2.70
C PHE A 321 14.49 2.59 1.81
N GLU A 322 13.36 3.02 2.37
CA GLU A 322 12.33 3.79 1.65
C GLU A 322 12.87 5.14 1.18
N GLU A 323 13.54 5.89 2.06
CA GLU A 323 14.04 7.22 1.72
C GLU A 323 15.13 7.17 0.63
N PHE A 324 16.03 6.19 0.71
CA PHE A 324 17.05 5.99 -0.32
C PHE A 324 16.41 5.63 -1.66
N GLN A 325 15.45 4.70 -1.67
CA GLN A 325 14.69 4.34 -2.86
C GLN A 325 13.99 5.56 -3.46
N TRP A 326 13.30 6.33 -2.63
CA TRP A 326 12.53 7.48 -3.08
C TRP A 326 13.44 8.55 -3.72
N GLN A 327 14.55 8.90 -3.07
CA GLN A 327 15.47 9.91 -3.60
C GLN A 327 16.09 9.50 -4.95
N GLU A 328 16.58 8.26 -5.09
CA GLU A 328 17.17 7.79 -6.36
C GLU A 328 16.11 7.60 -7.45
N LEU A 329 14.91 7.07 -7.12
CA LEU A 329 13.82 6.93 -8.09
C LEU A 329 13.34 8.30 -8.58
N ARG A 330 13.14 9.25 -7.68
CA ARG A 330 12.70 10.60 -8.03
C ARG A 330 13.72 11.31 -8.91
N LYS A 331 15.00 11.19 -8.57
CA LYS A 331 16.09 11.70 -9.41
C LYS A 331 16.08 11.08 -10.81
N ALA A 332 15.89 9.76 -10.92
CA ALA A 332 15.82 9.08 -12.20
C ALA A 332 14.65 9.58 -13.06
N HIS A 333 13.46 9.74 -12.49
CA HIS A 333 12.30 10.30 -13.19
C HIS A 333 12.51 11.75 -13.62
N VAL A 334 12.96 12.63 -12.71
CA VAL A 334 13.18 14.06 -13.03
C VAL A 334 14.20 14.22 -14.16
N ASN A 335 15.25 13.42 -14.16
CA ASN A 335 16.28 13.44 -15.19
C ASN A 335 15.92 12.63 -16.44
N GLN A 336 14.77 11.94 -16.45
CA GLN A 336 14.38 10.98 -17.48
C GLN A 336 15.47 9.91 -17.75
N ASP A 337 16.19 9.50 -16.70
CA ASP A 337 17.30 8.56 -16.78
C ASP A 337 16.78 7.12 -16.85
N MET A 338 16.41 6.70 -18.06
CA MET A 338 15.97 5.33 -18.34
C MET A 338 17.08 4.28 -18.19
N ASN A 339 18.35 4.71 -18.05
CA ASN A 339 19.47 3.81 -17.79
C ASN A 339 19.71 3.61 -16.29
N HIS A 340 18.99 4.32 -15.42
CA HIS A 340 19.07 4.09 -13.98
C HIS A 340 18.63 2.65 -13.65
N PRO A 341 19.32 1.93 -12.72
CA PRO A 341 18.98 0.54 -12.38
C PRO A 341 17.50 0.32 -12.04
N PHE A 342 16.86 1.28 -11.37
CA PHE A 342 15.43 1.23 -11.05
C PHE A 342 14.54 1.26 -12.29
N MET A 343 14.81 2.18 -13.24
CA MET A 343 14.01 2.31 -14.46
C MET A 343 14.19 1.08 -15.36
N ILE A 344 15.40 0.54 -15.45
CA ILE A 344 15.66 -0.72 -16.15
C ILE A 344 14.86 -1.87 -15.51
N ALA A 345 14.89 -1.98 -14.19
CA ALA A 345 14.18 -3.04 -13.48
C ALA A 345 12.66 -2.97 -13.63
N LEU A 346 12.08 -1.78 -13.56
CA LEU A 346 10.63 -1.55 -13.69
C LEU A 346 10.16 -1.81 -15.12
N THR A 347 10.91 -1.35 -16.14
CA THR A 347 10.55 -1.56 -17.55
C THR A 347 10.81 -2.98 -18.04
N ASN A 348 11.79 -3.68 -17.43
CA ASN A 348 12.13 -5.07 -17.71
C ASN A 348 12.01 -5.96 -16.45
N PRO A 349 10.79 -6.19 -15.93
CA PRO A 349 10.57 -6.98 -14.73
C PRO A 349 10.76 -8.47 -14.98
N TYR A 350 10.56 -9.30 -13.94
CA TYR A 350 10.43 -10.73 -14.15
C TYR A 350 9.17 -11.06 -14.97
N PRO A 351 9.14 -12.21 -15.68
CA PRO A 351 7.93 -12.65 -16.37
C PRO A 351 6.72 -12.69 -15.43
N ALA A 352 5.57 -12.25 -15.92
CA ALA A 352 4.32 -12.34 -15.18
C ALA A 352 4.02 -13.80 -14.81
N ILE A 353 3.46 -14.00 -13.62
CA ILE A 353 3.05 -15.30 -13.09
C ILE A 353 1.53 -15.26 -12.96
N ALA A 354 0.84 -16.36 -13.26
CA ALA A 354 -0.61 -16.40 -13.15
C ALA A 354 -1.08 -16.00 -11.74
N TYR A 355 -1.96 -14.99 -11.67
CA TYR A 355 -2.48 -14.48 -10.41
C TYR A 355 -3.63 -15.37 -9.93
N THR A 356 -3.42 -16.10 -8.85
CA THR A 356 -4.44 -16.92 -8.18
C THR A 356 -4.87 -16.27 -6.86
N ASP A 357 -5.93 -16.76 -6.23
CA ASP A 357 -6.35 -16.34 -4.87
C ASP A 357 -5.24 -16.51 -3.82
N ARG A 358 -4.25 -17.37 -4.12
CA ARG A 358 -3.10 -17.65 -3.29
C ARG A 358 -1.84 -16.86 -3.65
N PHE A 359 -1.85 -16.12 -4.76
CA PHE A 359 -0.67 -15.43 -5.32
C PHE A 359 0.06 -14.57 -4.28
N ILE A 360 -0.70 -13.76 -3.54
CA ILE A 360 -0.14 -12.83 -2.55
C ILE A 360 0.62 -13.54 -1.44
N TYR A 361 0.22 -14.78 -1.10
CA TYR A 361 0.86 -15.60 -0.09
C TYR A 361 2.01 -16.40 -0.67
N ASP A 362 1.74 -17.19 -1.71
CA ASP A 362 2.62 -18.28 -2.13
C ASP A 362 3.73 -17.83 -3.11
N VAL A 363 3.54 -16.68 -3.74
CA VAL A 363 4.50 -16.08 -4.68
C VAL A 363 5.07 -14.79 -4.09
N LEU A 364 4.22 -13.77 -3.97
CA LEU A 364 4.66 -12.39 -3.74
C LEU A 364 5.31 -12.17 -2.37
N SER A 365 4.54 -12.35 -1.29
CA SER A 365 5.06 -12.13 0.07
C SER A 365 6.13 -13.15 0.44
N LYS A 366 6.09 -14.36 -0.13
CA LYS A 366 7.10 -15.41 0.10
C LYS A 366 8.46 -14.99 -0.44
N GLU A 367 8.49 -14.48 -1.67
CA GLU A 367 9.71 -14.00 -2.30
C GLU A 367 10.23 -12.74 -1.59
N SER A 368 9.35 -11.79 -1.31
CA SER A 368 9.66 -10.56 -0.56
C SER A 368 10.27 -10.87 0.81
N ALA A 369 9.64 -11.79 1.56
CA ALA A 369 10.12 -12.27 2.84
C ALA A 369 11.52 -12.91 2.76
N ALA A 370 11.76 -13.76 1.76
CA ALA A 370 13.07 -14.39 1.57
C ALA A 370 14.17 -13.35 1.29
N LYS A 371 13.85 -12.32 0.49
CA LYS A 371 14.79 -11.29 0.06
C LYS A 371 15.09 -10.23 1.11
N SER A 372 14.30 -10.17 2.18
CA SER A 372 14.56 -9.32 3.35
C SER A 372 15.94 -9.51 3.96
N ILE A 373 16.52 -10.72 3.87
CA ILE A 373 17.87 -11.03 4.36
C ILE A 373 18.93 -10.28 3.55
N ASP A 374 18.84 -10.31 2.22
CA ASP A 374 19.81 -9.69 1.33
C ASP A 374 19.68 -8.16 1.37
N CYS A 375 18.45 -7.63 1.43
CA CYS A 375 18.21 -6.20 1.64
C CYS A 375 18.79 -5.71 2.98
N ASN A 376 18.60 -6.47 4.07
CA ASN A 376 19.20 -6.12 5.36
C ASN A 376 20.73 -6.16 5.30
N LYS A 377 21.35 -7.17 4.66
CA LYS A 377 22.81 -7.21 4.50
C LYS A 377 23.33 -5.98 3.77
N ALA A 378 22.69 -5.59 2.67
CA ALA A 378 23.07 -4.42 1.90
C ALA A 378 23.01 -3.13 2.74
N LEU A 379 21.97 -2.97 3.58
CA LEU A 379 21.91 -1.82 4.49
C LEU A 379 23.05 -1.81 5.50
N LEU A 380 23.38 -2.96 6.10
CA LEU A 380 24.49 -3.06 7.07
C LEU A 380 25.86 -2.78 6.44
N GLU A 381 26.02 -3.14 5.16
CA GLU A 381 27.27 -2.94 4.42
C GLU A 381 27.42 -1.49 3.95
N PHE A 382 26.38 -0.94 3.32
CA PHE A 382 26.46 0.28 2.53
C PHE A 382 25.94 1.53 3.24
N ILE A 383 25.19 1.42 4.33
CA ILE A 383 24.72 2.59 5.10
C ILE A 383 25.65 2.84 6.30
N PRO A 384 25.89 4.10 6.70
CA PRO A 384 26.58 4.40 7.95
C PRO A 384 25.92 3.75 9.17
N PHE A 385 26.75 3.17 10.05
CA PHE A 385 26.33 2.41 11.23
C PHE A 385 25.24 3.12 12.05
N ARG A 386 25.43 4.42 12.31
CA ARG A 386 24.52 5.22 13.15
C ARG A 386 23.08 5.26 12.64
N LEU A 387 22.86 5.06 11.35
CA LEU A 387 21.53 5.16 10.74
C LEU A 387 20.79 3.81 10.66
N VAL A 388 21.46 2.67 10.88
CA VAL A 388 20.84 1.33 10.71
C VAL A 388 21.17 0.32 11.82
N GLN A 389 22.18 0.61 12.64
CA GLN A 389 22.72 -0.28 13.67
C GLN A 389 22.81 0.36 15.06
N ASP A 390 22.59 1.67 15.19
CA ASP A 390 22.55 2.34 16.49
C ASP A 390 21.08 2.50 16.98
N PRO A 391 20.68 1.79 18.05
CA PRO A 391 19.34 1.88 18.60
C PRO A 391 19.09 3.17 19.41
N ALA A 392 20.11 4.01 19.62
CA ALA A 392 19.94 5.31 20.28
C ALA A 392 19.55 6.44 19.31
N ILE A 393 19.55 6.16 18.00
CA ILE A 393 19.23 7.13 16.95
C ILE A 393 17.85 6.81 16.35
N GLU A 394 17.00 7.82 16.20
CA GLU A 394 15.80 7.76 15.37
C GLU A 394 16.13 8.32 13.98
N ALA A 395 16.31 7.45 12.99
CA ALA A 395 16.83 7.86 11.67
C ALA A 395 15.93 8.90 10.97
N ASN A 396 14.61 8.77 11.14
CA ASN A 396 13.58 9.68 10.63
C ASN A 396 13.70 11.14 11.16
N GLU A 397 14.30 11.35 12.33
CA GLU A 397 14.50 12.66 12.95
C GLU A 397 15.84 13.31 12.57
N THR A 398 16.73 12.55 11.92
CA THR A 398 18.04 13.07 11.51
C THR A 398 17.91 13.98 10.29
N SER A 399 18.78 15.00 10.18
CA SER A 399 18.88 15.79 8.94
C SER A 399 19.55 15.02 7.80
N GLU A 400 20.22 13.92 8.12
CA GLU A 400 20.98 13.08 7.20
C GLU A 400 20.06 12.29 6.27
N ILE A 401 18.90 11.86 6.78
CA ILE A 401 17.92 11.08 6.02
C ILE A 401 17.44 11.84 4.77
N LYS A 402 17.26 13.16 4.89
CA LYS A 402 16.84 14.06 3.79
C LYS A 402 17.82 14.15 2.62
N LYS A 403 19.03 13.60 2.80
CA LYS A 403 20.10 13.55 1.79
C LYS A 403 20.85 12.22 1.87
N ILE A 404 20.15 11.14 2.20
CA ILE A 404 20.75 9.83 2.50
C ILE A 404 21.67 9.34 1.38
N VAL A 405 21.30 9.57 0.12
CA VAL A 405 22.12 9.17 -1.04
C VAL A 405 23.48 9.87 -1.02
N GLU A 406 23.51 11.16 -0.69
CA GLU A 406 24.76 11.93 -0.61
C GLU A 406 25.59 11.51 0.62
N VAL A 407 24.93 11.24 1.74
CA VAL A 407 25.60 10.72 2.96
C VAL A 407 26.28 9.38 2.66
N VAL A 408 25.59 8.45 2.01
CA VAL A 408 26.16 7.17 1.58
C VAL A 408 27.33 7.40 0.63
N ARG A 409 27.17 8.27 -0.38
CA ARG A 409 28.23 8.58 -1.34
C ARG A 409 29.49 9.12 -0.66
N GLN A 410 29.33 10.05 0.27
CA GLN A 410 30.45 10.71 0.96
C GLN A 410 31.18 9.78 1.93
N GLU A 411 30.46 8.93 2.67
CA GLU A 411 31.05 8.12 3.74
C GLU A 411 31.40 6.69 3.32
N LYS A 412 30.72 6.16 2.29
CA LYS A 412 30.81 4.76 1.87
C LYS A 412 31.19 4.61 0.39
N GLY A 413 31.24 5.71 -0.36
CA GLY A 413 31.67 5.74 -1.75
C GLY A 413 30.56 5.44 -2.76
N ASN A 414 30.88 5.66 -4.05
CA ASN A 414 29.93 5.42 -5.16
C ASN A 414 29.57 3.94 -5.34
N GLU A 415 30.47 3.02 -4.98
CA GLU A 415 30.19 1.58 -5.02
C GLU A 415 29.06 1.20 -4.05
N ALA A 416 28.98 1.85 -2.89
CA ALA A 416 27.90 1.62 -1.92
C ALA A 416 26.54 2.09 -2.45
N VAL A 417 26.48 3.26 -3.09
CA VAL A 417 25.27 3.75 -3.78
C VAL A 417 24.85 2.76 -4.87
N THR A 418 25.81 2.31 -5.68
CA THR A 418 25.56 1.33 -6.75
C THR A 418 25.05 0.00 -6.21
N GLY A 419 25.67 -0.52 -5.14
CA GLY A 419 25.27 -1.76 -4.48
C GLY A 419 23.84 -1.71 -3.94
N LEU A 420 23.47 -0.61 -3.26
CA LEU A 420 22.11 -0.38 -2.79
C LEU A 420 21.11 -0.29 -3.94
N ASN A 421 21.45 0.47 -5.00
CA ASN A 421 20.62 0.57 -6.19
C ASN A 421 20.37 -0.80 -6.83
N LEU A 422 21.38 -1.65 -6.95
CA LEU A 422 21.21 -2.99 -7.54
C LEU A 422 20.32 -3.90 -6.67
N VAL A 423 20.45 -3.84 -5.34
CA VAL A 423 19.63 -4.65 -4.43
C VAL A 423 18.18 -4.20 -4.44
N ILE A 424 17.92 -2.89 -4.47
CA ILE A 424 16.55 -2.34 -4.57
C ILE A 424 15.96 -2.58 -5.97
N ALA A 425 16.75 -2.39 -7.03
CA ALA A 425 16.33 -2.64 -8.41
C ALA A 425 15.84 -4.08 -8.60
N GLU A 426 16.50 -5.05 -7.97
CA GLU A 426 16.06 -6.43 -8.06
C GLU A 426 14.66 -6.61 -7.43
N ARG A 427 14.34 -5.91 -6.34
CA ARG A 427 12.98 -5.90 -5.77
C ARG A 427 11.97 -5.20 -6.67
N MET A 428 12.38 -4.16 -7.39
CA MET A 428 11.54 -3.51 -8.40
C MET A 428 11.21 -4.42 -9.59
N ARG A 429 12.08 -5.39 -9.95
CA ARG A 429 11.72 -6.42 -10.95
C ARG A 429 10.57 -7.31 -10.46
N ALA A 430 10.57 -7.65 -9.17
CA ALA A 430 9.50 -8.42 -8.54
C ALA A 430 8.21 -7.59 -8.42
N PHE A 431 8.32 -6.30 -8.07
CA PHE A 431 7.21 -5.35 -8.10
C PHE A 431 6.55 -5.31 -9.49
N GLY A 432 7.32 -5.07 -10.56
CA GLY A 432 6.78 -4.99 -11.91
C GLY A 432 6.16 -6.32 -12.39
N MET A 433 6.70 -7.46 -11.94
CA MET A 433 6.10 -8.77 -12.18
C MET A 433 4.73 -8.89 -11.49
N ALA A 434 4.61 -8.47 -10.24
CA ALA A 434 3.34 -8.48 -9.51
C ALA A 434 2.30 -7.56 -10.16
N MET A 435 2.70 -6.36 -10.60
CA MET A 435 1.83 -5.43 -11.32
C MET A 435 1.29 -6.01 -12.62
N ARG A 436 2.16 -6.63 -13.43
CA ARG A 436 1.76 -7.29 -14.69
C ARG A 436 0.86 -8.50 -14.43
N SER A 437 1.22 -9.33 -13.45
CA SER A 437 0.42 -10.49 -13.04
C SER A 437 -1.00 -10.09 -12.61
N PHE A 438 -1.12 -9.03 -11.81
CA PHE A 438 -2.41 -8.51 -11.37
C PHE A 438 -3.20 -7.90 -12.52
N LEU A 439 -2.56 -7.12 -13.39
CA LEU A 439 -3.21 -6.53 -14.56
C LEU A 439 -3.75 -7.61 -15.52
N ASP A 440 -2.95 -8.63 -15.82
CA ASP A 440 -3.36 -9.74 -16.70
C ASP A 440 -4.61 -10.43 -16.15
N GLU A 441 -4.64 -10.71 -14.84
CA GLU A 441 -5.81 -11.28 -14.16
C GLU A 441 -7.03 -10.36 -14.20
N MET A 442 -6.84 -9.05 -14.02
CA MET A 442 -7.96 -8.11 -14.14
C MET A 442 -8.52 -8.12 -15.55
N LEU A 443 -7.67 -8.03 -16.58
CA LEU A 443 -8.09 -8.03 -17.99
C LEU A 443 -8.82 -9.30 -18.40
N LEU A 444 -8.43 -10.46 -17.86
CA LEU A 444 -9.11 -11.74 -18.11
C LEU A 444 -10.55 -11.77 -17.55
N ASN A 445 -10.82 -11.01 -16.49
CA ASN A 445 -12.10 -11.00 -15.79
C ASN A 445 -12.94 -9.74 -16.05
N MET A 446 -12.40 -8.76 -16.78
CA MET A 446 -13.14 -7.60 -17.22
C MET A 446 -14.19 -7.99 -18.28
N PRO A 447 -15.37 -7.34 -18.30
CA PRO A 447 -16.28 -7.47 -19.41
C PRO A 447 -15.58 -7.07 -20.72
N ALA A 448 -15.87 -7.77 -21.82
CA ALA A 448 -15.40 -7.35 -23.12
C ALA A 448 -15.90 -5.92 -23.42
N GLU A 449 -15.02 -5.07 -23.93
CA GLU A 449 -15.44 -3.75 -24.42
C GLU A 449 -16.50 -3.97 -25.49
N ALA A 450 -17.69 -3.42 -25.28
CA ALA A 450 -18.73 -3.47 -26.29
C ALA A 450 -18.22 -2.73 -27.53
N GLU A 451 -18.01 -3.46 -28.63
CA GLU A 451 -17.84 -2.83 -29.94
C GLU A 451 -19.09 -1.98 -30.16
N ALA A 452 -18.91 -0.67 -30.23
CA ALA A 452 -19.98 0.22 -30.63
C ALA A 452 -20.36 -0.17 -32.05
N VAL A 453 -21.48 -0.90 -32.20
CA VAL A 453 -22.12 -1.14 -33.48
C VAL A 453 -22.48 0.23 -34.02
N THR A 454 -21.64 0.75 -34.91
CA THR A 454 -21.99 1.87 -35.77
C THR A 454 -23.09 1.36 -36.69
N GLU A 455 -24.35 1.58 -36.30
CA GLU A 455 -25.46 1.52 -37.24
C GLU A 455 -25.19 2.57 -38.32
N ASP A 456 -24.68 2.11 -39.45
CA ASP A 456 -24.66 2.86 -40.69
C ASP A 456 -26.11 3.08 -41.14
N LYS A 457 -26.68 4.21 -40.71
CA LYS A 457 -27.93 4.75 -41.26
C LYS A 457 -27.59 5.88 -42.22
N SER A 458 -27.11 5.53 -43.41
CA SER A 458 -27.30 6.38 -44.59
C SER A 458 -27.31 5.59 -45.90
N SER A 459 -28.34 4.76 -46.08
CA SER A 459 -28.78 4.40 -47.43
C SER A 459 -30.29 4.18 -47.45
N THR A 460 -31.05 5.26 -47.65
CA THR A 460 -32.22 5.37 -48.56
C THR A 460 -32.59 6.83 -48.70
#